data_AF-A0A127SS79-F1
#
_entry.id   AF-A0A127SS79-F1
#
_cell.length_a   1.000
_cell.length_b   1.000
_cell.length_c   1.000
_cell.angle_alpha   90.00
_cell.angle_beta   90.00
_cell.angle_gamma   90.00
#
_symmetry.space_group_name_H-M   'P 1'
#
loop_
_entity.id
_entity.type
_entity.pdbx_description
1 polymer ?
#
loop_
_entity_poly.entity_id
_entity_poly.type
_entity_poly.pdbx_seq_one_letter_code
_entity_poly.pdbx_strand_id
1 'polypeptide(L)'
;DIASENNLRGVKIHVLDGERFSLGNMDDKELSAFGDKARRLNLDIHIETSASDKASIDEAVAIALKTGASSVRFYPRYEGNLRDVLSIIANDIAYVRKRIRTAA
;
A
#
# COMPACT_ATOMS: atom_id res chain seq x y z
N ASP A 1 -9.73 -12.33 -9.06
CA ASP A 1 -10.31 -13.09 -10.18
C ASP A 1 -11.05 -12.15 -11.11
N ILE A 2 -12.10 -11.44 -10.65
CA ILE A 2 -12.84 -10.41 -11.41
C ILE A 2 -11.93 -9.50 -12.26
N ALA A 3 -10.86 -8.93 -11.69
CA ALA A 3 -9.94 -8.07 -12.45
C ALA A 3 -9.29 -8.79 -13.64
N SER A 4 -8.84 -10.04 -13.45
CA SER A 4 -8.26 -10.86 -14.52
C SER A 4 -9.31 -11.27 -15.54
N GLU A 5 -10.52 -11.66 -15.09
CA GLU A 5 -11.65 -12.04 -15.95
C GLU A 5 -12.08 -10.89 -16.86
N ASN A 6 -11.89 -9.64 -16.40
CA ASN A 6 -12.18 -8.42 -17.14
C ASN A 6 -10.95 -7.86 -17.88
N ASN A 7 -9.87 -8.65 -18.03
CA ASN A 7 -8.63 -8.26 -18.72
C ASN A 7 -7.98 -6.98 -18.16
N LEU A 8 -8.17 -6.69 -16.88
CA LEU A 8 -7.50 -5.58 -16.21
C LEU A 8 -6.01 -5.93 -15.98
N ARG A 9 -5.21 -4.88 -15.79
CA ARG A 9 -3.74 -5.00 -15.63
C ARG A 9 -3.29 -5.15 -14.19
N GLY A 10 -4.18 -4.89 -13.24
CA GLY A 10 -3.84 -4.89 -11.84
C GLY A 10 -5.01 -4.57 -10.94
N VAL A 11 -4.73 -4.55 -9.65
CA VAL A 11 -5.66 -4.22 -8.58
C VAL A 11 -5.06 -3.12 -7.73
N LYS A 12 -5.94 -2.24 -7.25
CA LYS A 12 -5.62 -1.18 -6.32
C LYS A 12 -6.47 -1.39 -5.08
N ILE A 13 -5.84 -1.52 -3.92
CA ILE A 13 -6.51 -2.02 -2.71
C ILE A 13 -6.06 -1.17 -1.52
N HIS A 14 -7.02 -0.63 -0.79
CA HIS A 14 -6.73 0.03 0.47
C HIS A 14 -6.44 -1.02 1.55
N VAL A 15 -5.47 -0.78 2.44
CA VAL A 15 -5.04 -1.76 3.45
C VAL A 15 -6.17 -2.25 4.37
N LEU A 16 -7.21 -1.43 4.55
CA LEU A 16 -8.39 -1.72 5.39
C LEU A 16 -9.64 -2.20 4.61
N ASP A 17 -9.59 -2.29 3.27
CA ASP A 17 -10.77 -2.70 2.49
C ASP A 17 -11.06 -4.19 2.69
N GLY A 18 -12.34 -4.54 2.89
CA GLY A 18 -12.77 -5.94 3.05
C GLY A 18 -13.02 -6.38 4.48
N GLU A 19 -13.09 -5.45 5.44
CA GLU A 19 -13.41 -5.70 6.85
C GLU A 19 -12.45 -6.75 7.45
N ARG A 20 -12.96 -7.90 7.90
CA ARG A 20 -12.16 -9.02 8.43
C ARG A 20 -11.20 -9.64 7.42
N PHE A 21 -11.41 -9.40 6.13
CA PHE A 21 -10.55 -9.90 5.04
C PHE A 21 -9.62 -8.83 4.48
N SER A 22 -9.49 -7.70 5.16
CA SER A 22 -8.56 -6.65 4.76
C SER A 22 -7.12 -7.10 4.85
N LEU A 23 -6.27 -6.51 4.02
CA LEU A 23 -4.84 -6.83 4.00
C LEU A 23 -4.17 -6.51 5.35
N GLY A 24 -4.65 -5.51 6.08
CA GLY A 24 -4.18 -5.19 7.44
C GLY A 24 -4.49 -6.26 8.49
N ASN A 25 -5.45 -7.15 8.23
CA ASN A 25 -5.76 -8.27 9.12
C ASN A 25 -5.06 -9.58 8.71
N MET A 26 -4.37 -9.60 7.56
CA MET A 26 -3.68 -10.80 7.07
C MET A 26 -2.33 -10.99 7.74
N ASP A 27 -1.97 -12.24 8.01
CA ASP A 27 -0.60 -12.58 8.38
C ASP A 27 0.35 -12.57 7.17
N ASP A 28 1.66 -12.70 7.43
CA ASP A 28 2.69 -12.72 6.40
C ASP A 28 2.48 -13.79 5.31
N LYS A 29 1.94 -14.95 5.69
CA LYS A 29 1.70 -16.07 4.78
C LYS A 29 0.51 -15.78 3.89
N GLU A 30 -0.55 -15.22 4.44
CA GLU A 30 -1.74 -14.79 3.72
C GLU A 30 -1.41 -13.66 2.72
N LEU A 31 -0.62 -12.68 3.13
CA LEU A 31 -0.14 -11.60 2.26
C LEU A 31 0.71 -12.14 1.10
N SER A 32 1.62 -13.08 1.36
CA SER A 32 2.40 -13.74 0.31
C SER A 32 1.52 -14.53 -0.64
N ALA A 33 0.53 -15.29 -0.12
CA ALA A 33 -0.39 -16.06 -0.94
C ALA A 33 -1.27 -15.17 -1.82
N PHE A 34 -1.67 -13.99 -1.32
CA PHE A 34 -2.36 -12.96 -2.09
C PHE A 34 -1.48 -12.47 -3.25
N GLY A 35 -0.22 -12.13 -2.98
CA GLY A 35 0.77 -11.73 -3.99
C GLY A 35 0.99 -12.80 -5.06
N ASP A 36 1.14 -14.06 -4.65
CA ASP A 36 1.32 -15.18 -5.56
C ASP A 36 0.10 -15.39 -6.45
N LYS A 37 -1.12 -15.19 -5.92
CA LYS A 37 -2.35 -15.25 -6.70
C LYS A 37 -2.37 -14.15 -7.76
N ALA A 38 -2.08 -12.90 -7.39
CA ALA A 38 -2.03 -11.79 -8.35
C ALA A 38 -1.00 -12.04 -9.47
N ARG A 39 0.18 -12.53 -9.11
CA ARG A 39 1.23 -12.90 -10.08
C ARG A 39 0.77 -13.98 -11.06
N ARG A 40 0.12 -15.05 -10.57
CA ARG A 40 -0.45 -16.10 -11.44
C ARG A 40 -1.51 -15.58 -12.41
N LEU A 41 -2.24 -14.55 -12.01
CA LEU A 41 -3.27 -13.89 -12.81
C LEU A 41 -2.71 -12.74 -13.68
N ASN A 42 -1.40 -12.49 -13.67
CA ASN A 42 -0.75 -11.37 -14.36
C ASN A 42 -1.36 -10.01 -13.98
N LEU A 43 -1.67 -9.82 -12.70
CA LEU A 43 -2.19 -8.58 -12.13
C LEU A 43 -1.11 -7.89 -11.30
N ASP A 44 -0.83 -6.63 -11.61
CA ASP A 44 -0.03 -5.76 -10.74
C ASP A 44 -0.80 -5.40 -9.46
N ILE A 45 -0.11 -5.20 -8.35
CA ILE A 45 -0.72 -4.80 -7.07
C ILE A 45 -0.28 -3.38 -6.73
N HIS A 46 -1.24 -2.53 -6.41
CA HIS A 46 -1.04 -1.19 -5.88
C HIS A 46 -1.69 -1.08 -4.49
N ILE A 47 -0.89 -0.81 -3.46
CA ILE A 47 -1.37 -0.65 -2.09
C ILE A 47 -1.73 0.81 -1.82
N GLU A 48 -2.86 1.04 -1.15
CA GLU A 48 -3.29 2.37 -0.71
C GLU A 48 -3.50 2.46 0.80
N THR A 49 -3.15 3.60 1.39
CA THR A 49 -3.51 3.96 2.76
C THR A 49 -4.00 5.40 2.84
N SER A 50 -5.02 5.66 3.65
CA SER A 50 -5.57 7.00 3.90
C SER A 50 -5.01 7.63 5.19
N ALA A 51 -4.27 6.85 5.97
CA ALA A 51 -3.58 7.33 7.15
C ALA A 51 -2.19 7.86 6.79
N SER A 52 -1.71 8.81 7.60
CA SER A 52 -0.45 9.53 7.36
C SER A 52 0.50 9.51 8.56
N ASP A 53 0.10 8.86 9.65
CA ASP A 53 1.02 8.57 10.74
C ASP A 53 2.02 7.48 10.32
N LYS A 54 3.18 7.48 10.99
CA LYS A 54 4.29 6.59 10.64
C LYS A 54 3.94 5.11 10.81
N ALA A 55 3.07 4.76 11.75
CA ALA A 55 2.74 3.36 12.00
C ALA A 55 1.90 2.81 10.84
N SER A 56 0.89 3.55 10.39
CA SER A 56 0.11 3.16 9.21
C SER A 56 0.92 3.17 7.91
N ILE A 57 1.88 4.09 7.76
CA ILE A 57 2.80 4.06 6.62
C ILE A 57 3.67 2.80 6.66
N ASP A 58 4.22 2.47 7.83
CA ASP A 58 5.06 1.29 8.01
C ASP A 58 4.30 0.00 7.71
N GLU A 59 3.06 -0.11 8.17
CA GLU A 59 2.15 -1.21 7.88
C GLU A 59 1.88 -1.33 6.37
N ALA A 60 1.52 -0.23 5.70
CA ALA A 60 1.26 -0.24 4.26
C ALA A 60 2.51 -0.64 3.45
N VAL A 61 3.70 -0.22 3.88
CA VAL A 61 4.98 -0.63 3.26
C VAL A 61 5.24 -2.12 3.49
N ALA A 62 5.01 -2.63 4.70
CA ALA A 62 5.17 -4.06 5.01
C ALA A 62 4.24 -4.92 4.15
N ILE A 63 2.95 -4.56 4.06
CA ILE A 63 1.96 -5.21 3.19
C ILE A 63 2.42 -5.18 1.73
N ALA A 64 2.88 -4.03 1.24
CA ALA A 64 3.36 -3.90 -0.13
C ALA A 64 4.52 -4.84 -0.45
N LEU A 65 5.49 -4.96 0.47
CA LEU A 65 6.64 -5.85 0.29
C LEU A 65 6.24 -7.32 0.30
N LYS A 66 5.36 -7.72 1.24
CA LYS A 66 4.90 -9.11 1.37
C LYS A 66 4.02 -9.55 0.21
N THR A 67 3.23 -8.64 -0.35
CA THR A 67 2.37 -8.90 -1.52
C THR A 67 3.11 -8.76 -2.86
N GLY A 68 4.30 -8.14 -2.88
CA GLY A 68 5.04 -7.85 -4.10
C GLY A 68 4.43 -6.71 -4.92
N ALA A 69 3.78 -5.75 -4.27
CA ALA A 69 3.19 -4.58 -4.90
C ALA A 69 4.24 -3.68 -5.55
N SER A 70 3.90 -3.09 -6.70
CA SER A 70 4.79 -2.19 -7.43
C SER A 70 4.77 -0.75 -6.91
N SER A 71 3.74 -0.39 -6.13
CA SER A 71 3.57 0.96 -5.61
C SER A 71 2.79 1.01 -4.30
N VAL A 72 3.14 2.00 -3.47
CA VAL A 72 2.34 2.44 -2.32
C VAL A 72 1.85 3.86 -2.59
N ARG A 73 0.55 4.09 -2.44
CA ARG A 73 -0.06 5.42 -2.43
C ARG A 73 -0.55 5.74 -1.03
N PHE A 74 -0.20 6.92 -0.51
CA PHE A 74 -0.84 7.46 0.68
C PHE A 74 -1.53 8.79 0.35
N TYR A 75 -2.58 9.11 1.11
CA TYR A 75 -3.33 10.36 0.95
C TYR A 75 -3.04 11.27 2.16
N PRO A 76 -2.07 12.21 2.06
CA PRO A 76 -1.84 13.16 3.14
C PRO A 76 -3.06 14.08 3.31
N ARG A 77 -3.59 14.11 4.53
CA ARG A 77 -4.73 14.97 4.90
C ARG A 77 -4.29 15.89 6.02
N TYR A 78 -3.62 16.96 5.64
CA TYR A 78 -3.15 17.99 6.55
C TYR A 78 -3.86 19.30 6.26
N GLU A 79 -4.15 20.05 7.32
CA GLU A 79 -4.74 21.38 7.27
C GLU A 79 -3.75 22.38 7.87
N GLY A 80 -3.65 23.57 7.30
CA GLY A 80 -2.76 24.62 7.79
C GLY A 80 -2.21 25.52 6.69
N ASN A 81 -1.15 26.25 7.01
CA ASN A 81 -0.45 27.07 6.02
C ASN A 81 0.13 26.16 4.92
N LEU A 82 -0.08 26.53 3.66
CA LEU A 82 0.35 25.73 2.51
C LEU A 82 1.86 25.41 2.57
N ARG A 83 2.70 26.35 3.01
CA ARG A 83 4.15 26.12 3.13
C ARG A 83 4.47 25.00 4.11
N ASP A 84 3.77 24.98 5.24
CA ASP A 84 4.00 23.99 6.29
C ASP A 84 3.46 22.62 5.86
N VAL A 85 2.26 22.60 5.26
CA VAL A 85 1.65 21.39 4.70
C VAL A 85 2.55 20.74 3.63
N LEU A 86 3.09 21.53 2.70
CA LEU A 86 4.01 21.02 1.68
C LEU A 86 5.29 20.46 2.29
N SER A 87 5.80 21.08 3.36
CA SER A 87 6.99 20.61 4.08
C SER A 87 6.74 19.27 4.78
N ILE A 88 5.56 19.08 5.37
CA ILE A 88 5.14 17.81 5.99
C ILE A 88 5.06 16.71 4.91
N ILE A 89 4.34 16.96 3.82
CA ILE A 89 4.16 15.99 2.73
C ILE A 89 5.51 15.56 2.14
N ALA A 90 6.43 16.50 1.94
CA ALA A 90 7.77 16.18 1.43
C ALA A 90 8.54 15.24 2.38
N ASN A 91 8.43 15.46 3.69
CA ASN A 91 9.04 14.60 4.70
C ASN A 91 8.40 13.20 4.73
N ASP A 92 7.09 13.10 4.57
CA ASP A 92 6.40 11.80 4.55
C ASP A 92 6.78 10.98 3.31
N ILE A 93 6.84 11.60 2.13
CA ILE A 93 7.32 10.93 0.91
C ILE A 93 8.76 10.44 1.10
N ALA A 94 9.62 11.26 1.70
CA ALA A 94 11.00 10.87 2.01
C ALA A 94 11.06 9.70 3.01
N TYR A 95 10.16 9.69 4.00
CA TYR A 95 10.02 8.62 4.98
C TYR A 95 9.58 7.31 4.32
N VAL A 96 8.49 7.31 3.54
CA VAL A 96 7.99 6.15 2.76
C VAL A 96 9.11 5.57 1.90
N ARG A 97 9.81 6.42 1.15
CA ARG A 97 10.94 6.00 0.29
C ARG A 97 12.05 5.33 1.10
N LYS A 98 12.40 5.88 2.27
CA LYS A 98 13.40 5.28 3.16
C LYS A 98 12.97 3.90 3.62
N ARG A 99 11.72 3.73 4.06
CA ARG A 99 11.21 2.45 4.57
C ARG A 99 11.20 1.37 3.50
N ILE A 100 10.73 1.68 2.28
CA ILE A 100 10.78 0.76 1.14
C ILE A 100 12.22 0.30 0.85
N ARG A 101 13.19 1.23 0.89
CA ARG A 101 14.60 0.91 0.60
C ARG A 101 15.31 0.12 1.70
N THR A 102 14.91 0.26 2.96
CA THR A 102 15.54 -0.45 4.08
C THR A 102 14.96 -1.85 4.27
N ALA A 103 13.72 -2.08 3.81
CA ALA A 103 13.02 -3.34 3.97
C ALA A 103 13.07 -4.26 2.73
N ALA A 104 13.55 -3.76 1.59
CA ALA A 104 13.91 -4.52 0.40
C ALA A 104 15.36 -5.01 0.47
#